data_AF-A0A1Y1WQL3-F1
#
_entry.id   AF-A0A1Y1WQL3-F1
#
_cell.length_a   1.000
_cell.length_b   1.000
_cell.length_c   1.000
_cell.angle_alpha   90.00
_cell.angle_beta   90.00
_cell.angle_gamma   90.00
#
_symmetry.space_group_name_H-M   'P 1'
#
loop_
_entity.id
_entity.type
_entity.pdbx_description
1 polymer ?
#
loop_
_entity_poly.entity_id
_entity_poly.type
_entity_poly.pdbx_seq_one_letter_code
_entity_poly.pdbx_strand_id
1 'polypeptide(L)'
;MLFRIFGDDSDMIWVLFTFQKYETTRAQLPAKWKAYLNKIAPLVTIHDVVTRFFDSLAYDYEILLDFLISSETCELFLTFLVRYLRGFFDASFFANFMVAVPQEDIVRIYEMFGSLEASIRSSLKRNIFPYNATPLVNRLAAVHELLDTKLNKQ
;
A
#
# COMPACT_ATOMS: atom_id res chain seq x y z
N MET A 1 16.55 -8.29 6.79
CA MET A 1 17.52 -8.36 5.66
C MET A 1 17.30 -7.24 4.63
N LEU A 2 16.06 -6.79 4.35
CA LEU A 2 15.79 -5.62 3.49
C LEU A 2 16.02 -4.27 4.18
N PHE A 3 15.79 -4.18 5.50
CA PHE A 3 16.05 -2.96 6.31
C PHE A 3 17.51 -2.49 6.37
N ARG A 4 18.48 -3.34 6.00
CA ARG A 4 19.90 -2.94 5.94
C ARG A 4 20.30 -2.34 4.58
N ILE A 5 19.38 -2.31 3.60
CA ILE A 5 19.66 -1.88 2.23
C ILE A 5 19.07 -0.49 1.93
N PHE A 6 18.03 -0.07 2.64
CA PHE A 6 17.31 1.18 2.40
C PHE A 6 17.40 2.03 3.67
N GLY A 7 18.05 3.19 3.54
CA GLY A 7 18.57 3.95 4.68
C GLY A 7 17.60 4.97 5.24
N ASP A 8 16.43 5.16 4.60
CA ASP A 8 15.45 6.17 4.99
C ASP A 8 14.02 5.80 4.53
N ASP A 9 12.99 6.38 5.15
CA ASP A 9 11.58 6.10 4.85
C ASP A 9 11.19 6.49 3.41
N SER A 10 11.90 7.48 2.85
CA SER A 10 11.77 7.90 1.46
C SER A 10 12.27 6.85 0.45
N ASP A 11 13.27 6.03 0.82
CA ASP A 11 13.78 4.93 -0.01
C ASP A 11 12.74 3.81 -0.13
N MET A 12 11.98 3.54 0.95
CA MET A 12 10.93 2.52 0.95
C MET A 12 9.75 2.89 0.04
N ILE A 13 9.34 4.16 0.04
CA ILE A 13 8.31 4.66 -0.90
C ILE A 13 8.80 4.56 -2.35
N TRP A 14 10.07 4.85 -2.61
CA TRP A 14 10.69 4.65 -3.92
C TRP A 14 10.75 3.18 -4.32
N VAL A 15 11.03 2.26 -3.39
CA VAL A 15 11.02 0.82 -3.62
C VAL A 15 9.61 0.32 -3.91
N LEU A 16 8.59 0.79 -3.18
CA LEU A 16 7.17 0.48 -3.43
C LEU A 16 6.74 0.95 -4.83
N PHE A 17 7.11 2.19 -5.19
CA PHE A 17 6.86 2.72 -6.53
C PHE A 17 7.62 1.94 -7.61
N THR A 18 8.87 1.54 -7.33
CA THR A 18 9.72 0.79 -8.26
C THR A 18 9.24 -0.65 -8.44
N PHE A 19 8.74 -1.31 -7.39
CA PHE A 19 8.13 -2.64 -7.48
C PHE A 19 6.80 -2.61 -8.23
N GLN A 20 5.97 -1.60 -7.97
CA GLN A 20 4.71 -1.43 -8.70
C GLN A 20 4.94 -1.06 -10.17
N LYS A 21 5.96 -0.24 -10.45
CA LYS A 21 6.44 0.06 -11.81
C LYS A 21 7.15 -1.14 -12.45
N TYR A 22 7.77 -2.03 -11.67
CA TYR A 22 8.41 -3.26 -12.15
C TYR A 22 7.38 -4.20 -12.78
N GLU A 23 6.22 -4.40 -12.15
CA GLU A 23 5.16 -5.24 -12.72
C GLU A 23 4.62 -4.67 -14.04
N THR A 24 4.52 -3.33 -14.15
CA THR A 24 3.98 -2.65 -15.34
C THR A 24 5.00 -2.32 -16.43
N THR A 25 6.30 -2.26 -16.11
CA THR A 25 7.35 -1.76 -17.02
C THR A 25 8.65 -2.59 -16.95
N ARG A 26 8.54 -3.89 -16.68
CA ARG A 26 9.66 -4.86 -16.65
C ARG A 26 10.62 -4.71 -17.83
N ALA A 27 10.13 -4.28 -19.00
CA ALA A 27 10.91 -4.09 -20.23
C ALA A 27 11.85 -2.87 -20.24
N GLN A 28 11.58 -1.81 -19.48
CA GLN A 28 12.27 -0.51 -19.60
C GLN A 28 13.38 -0.27 -18.56
N LEU A 29 13.60 -1.22 -17.65
CA LEU A 29 14.60 -1.06 -16.59
C LEU A 29 16.05 -1.25 -17.11
N PRO A 30 17.03 -0.51 -16.52
CA PRO A 30 18.45 -0.78 -16.75
C PRO A 30 18.81 -2.23 -16.40
N ALA A 31 19.72 -2.82 -17.17
CA ALA A 31 20.06 -4.25 -17.08
C ALA A 31 20.46 -4.71 -15.66
N LYS A 32 21.19 -3.87 -14.90
CA LYS A 32 21.59 -4.13 -13.52
C LYS A 32 20.38 -4.33 -12.59
N TRP A 33 19.36 -3.49 -12.72
CA TRP A 33 18.14 -3.58 -11.93
C TRP A 33 17.25 -4.75 -12.37
N LYS A 34 17.17 -5.04 -13.67
CA LYS A 34 16.47 -6.25 -14.16
C LYS A 34 17.05 -7.53 -13.57
N ALA A 35 18.38 -7.64 -13.52
CA ALA A 35 19.05 -8.82 -12.98
C ALA A 35 18.85 -8.98 -11.46
N TYR A 36 18.87 -7.88 -10.71
CA TYR A 36 18.58 -7.90 -9.27
C TYR A 36 17.11 -8.25 -9.00
N LEU A 37 16.18 -7.57 -9.66
CA LEU A 37 14.74 -7.79 -9.48
C LEU A 37 14.32 -9.19 -9.92
N ASN A 38 14.85 -9.74 -11.02
CA ASN A 38 14.56 -11.12 -11.42
C ASN A 38 15.05 -12.18 -10.41
N LYS A 39 16.03 -11.87 -9.55
CA LYS A 39 16.46 -12.77 -8.47
C LYS A 39 15.55 -12.73 -7.24
N ILE A 40 14.91 -11.59 -6.97
CA ILE A 40 14.08 -11.40 -5.78
C ILE A 40 12.56 -11.47 -6.05
N ALA A 41 12.11 -11.16 -7.27
CA ALA A 41 10.70 -11.19 -7.67
C ALA A 41 10.01 -12.57 -7.48
N PRO A 42 10.69 -13.72 -7.63
CA PRO A 42 10.08 -15.01 -7.30
C PRO A 42 9.94 -15.25 -5.79
N LEU A 43 10.61 -14.44 -4.97
CA LEU A 43 10.75 -14.64 -3.53
C LEU A 43 10.00 -13.58 -2.70
N VAL A 44 9.55 -12.50 -3.34
CA VAL A 44 8.94 -11.33 -2.69
C VAL A 44 7.83 -10.80 -3.58
N THR A 45 6.59 -10.92 -3.13
CA THR A 45 5.40 -10.35 -3.77
C THR A 45 5.26 -8.87 -3.44
N ILE A 46 4.43 -8.14 -4.18
CA ILE A 46 4.06 -6.77 -3.80
C ILE A 46 3.44 -6.72 -2.40
N HIS A 47 2.69 -7.75 -1.99
CA HIS A 47 2.10 -7.82 -0.66
C HIS A 47 3.18 -7.92 0.42
N ASP A 48 4.23 -8.72 0.21
CA ASP A 48 5.36 -8.79 1.16
C ASP A 48 6.03 -7.44 1.37
N VAL A 49 6.22 -6.65 0.30
CA VAL A 49 6.83 -5.32 0.40
C VAL A 49 5.89 -4.37 1.15
N VAL A 50 4.60 -4.38 0.81
CA VAL A 50 3.60 -3.51 1.44
C VAL A 50 3.38 -3.85 2.90
N THR A 51 3.27 -5.13 3.25
CA THR A 51 3.12 -5.58 4.64
C THR A 51 4.35 -5.19 5.46
N ARG A 52 5.58 -5.34 4.93
CA ARG A 52 6.80 -4.88 5.62
C ARG A 52 6.84 -3.36 5.81
N PHE A 53 6.34 -2.60 4.84
CA PHE A 53 6.22 -1.15 4.95
C PHE A 53 5.21 -0.77 6.03
N PHE A 54 4.04 -1.41 6.08
CA PHE A 54 3.08 -1.14 7.14
C PHE A 54 3.59 -1.58 8.52
N ASP A 55 4.25 -2.72 8.61
CA ASP A 55 4.89 -3.20 9.84
C ASP A 55 5.95 -2.22 10.35
N SER A 56 6.74 -1.61 9.47
CA SER A 56 7.72 -0.60 9.87
C SER A 56 7.13 0.70 10.38
N LEU A 57 5.89 0.99 10.00
CA LEU A 57 5.09 2.08 10.53
C LEU A 57 4.26 1.63 11.73
N ALA A 58 4.46 0.41 12.24
CA ALA A 58 3.65 -0.21 13.29
C ALA A 58 2.13 -0.21 12.97
N TYR A 59 1.78 -0.23 11.67
CA TYR A 59 0.41 -0.11 11.17
C TYR A 59 -0.31 1.19 11.62
N ASP A 60 0.45 2.25 11.89
CA ASP A 60 -0.10 3.53 12.32
C ASP A 60 -0.71 4.30 11.13
N TYR A 61 -2.03 4.49 11.17
CA TYR A 61 -2.76 5.22 10.14
C TYR A 61 -2.44 6.72 10.13
N GLU A 62 -1.98 7.30 11.24
CA GLU A 62 -1.65 8.72 11.34
C GLU A 62 -0.42 9.03 10.48
N ILE A 63 0.55 8.12 10.43
CA ILE A 63 1.72 8.26 9.54
C ILE A 63 1.31 8.16 8.07
N LEU A 64 0.37 7.26 7.72
CA LEU A 64 -0.16 7.20 6.36
C LEU A 64 -0.92 8.48 5.99
N LEU A 65 -1.64 9.06 6.95
CA LEU A 65 -2.33 10.32 6.77
C LEU A 65 -1.33 11.46 6.54
N ASP A 66 -0.24 11.52 7.30
CA ASP A 66 0.85 12.48 7.12
C ASP A 66 1.46 12.37 5.72
N PHE A 67 1.71 11.16 5.23
CA PHE A 67 2.17 10.96 3.86
C PHE A 67 1.18 11.47 2.82
N LEU A 68 -0.13 11.34 3.06
CA LEU A 68 -1.17 11.81 2.15
C LEU A 68 -1.38 13.32 2.18
N ILE A 69 -0.99 14.03 3.24
CA ILE A 69 -1.17 15.49 3.35
C ILE A 69 0.13 16.27 3.12
N SER A 70 1.28 15.63 3.28
CA SER A 70 2.60 16.23 3.06
C SER A 70 2.79 16.65 1.61
N SER A 71 3.25 17.89 1.40
CA SER A 71 3.57 18.41 0.08
C SER A 71 4.75 17.69 -0.60
N GLU A 72 5.57 16.96 0.15
CA GLU A 72 6.75 16.26 -0.36
C GLU A 72 6.43 14.84 -0.82
N THR A 73 5.53 14.15 -0.11
CA THR A 73 5.28 12.71 -0.31
C THR A 73 3.91 12.39 -0.91
N CYS A 74 2.96 13.32 -0.85
CA CYS A 74 1.56 13.07 -1.22
C CYS A 74 1.42 12.49 -2.62
N GLU A 75 2.04 13.09 -3.64
CA GLU A 75 1.85 12.64 -5.02
C GLU A 75 2.29 11.19 -5.24
N LEU A 76 3.48 10.83 -4.71
CA LEU A 76 4.02 9.48 -4.83
C LEU A 76 3.19 8.48 -4.00
N PHE A 77 2.90 8.83 -2.75
CA PHE A 77 2.21 7.93 -1.83
C PHE A 77 0.75 7.71 -2.23
N LEU A 78 0.03 8.77 -2.62
CA LEU A 78 -1.32 8.67 -3.15
C LEU A 78 -1.37 7.77 -4.39
N THR A 79 -0.43 7.95 -5.32
CA THR A 79 -0.35 7.12 -6.53
C THR A 79 -0.14 5.66 -6.19
N PHE A 80 0.79 5.38 -5.27
CA PHE A 80 1.05 4.03 -4.77
C PHE A 80 -0.21 3.42 -4.14
N LEU A 81 -0.81 4.11 -3.17
CA LEU A 81 -1.94 3.62 -2.38
C LEU A 81 -3.15 3.36 -3.27
N VAL A 82 -3.51 4.31 -4.15
CA VAL A 82 -4.64 4.16 -5.07
C VAL A 82 -4.47 2.94 -5.98
N ARG A 83 -3.26 2.71 -6.49
CA ARG A 83 -2.97 1.56 -7.36
C ARG A 83 -2.98 0.24 -6.59
N TYR A 84 -2.43 0.22 -5.37
CA TYR A 84 -2.46 -0.97 -4.53
C TYR A 84 -3.90 -1.36 -4.17
N LEU A 85 -4.71 -0.39 -3.73
CA LEU A 85 -6.13 -0.59 -3.43
C LEU A 85 -6.93 -1.01 -4.68
N ARG A 86 -6.57 -0.52 -5.87
CA ARG A 86 -7.21 -0.96 -7.12
C ARG A 86 -6.98 -2.45 -7.37
N GLY A 87 -5.83 -2.99 -6.96
CA GLY A 87 -5.51 -4.41 -7.11
C GLY A 87 -6.52 -5.32 -6.42
N PHE A 88 -7.10 -4.92 -5.28
CA PHE A 88 -8.07 -5.73 -4.54
C PHE A 88 -9.34 -6.10 -5.34
N PHE A 89 -9.63 -5.37 -6.42
CA PHE A 89 -10.76 -5.67 -7.31
C PHE A 89 -10.40 -6.63 -8.45
N ASP A 90 -9.12 -7.02 -8.57
CA ASP A 90 -8.69 -8.14 -9.38
C ASP A 90 -8.67 -9.42 -8.54
N ALA A 91 -9.36 -10.46 -9.01
CA ALA A 91 -9.52 -11.71 -8.28
C ALA A 91 -8.18 -12.40 -8.00
N SER A 92 -7.22 -12.31 -8.92
CA SER A 92 -5.91 -12.97 -8.77
C SER A 92 -5.05 -12.23 -7.76
N PHE A 93 -5.02 -10.89 -7.84
CA PHE A 93 -4.33 -10.06 -6.87
C PHE A 93 -4.90 -10.25 -5.46
N PHE A 94 -6.23 -10.28 -5.32
CA PHE A 94 -6.86 -10.51 -4.03
C PHE A 94 -6.60 -11.92 -3.47
N ALA A 95 -6.66 -12.96 -4.31
CA ALA A 95 -6.32 -14.31 -3.89
C ALA A 95 -4.86 -14.40 -3.43
N ASN A 96 -3.93 -13.77 -4.17
CA ASN A 96 -2.52 -13.71 -3.79
C ASN A 96 -2.32 -12.97 -2.47
N PHE A 97 -3.04 -11.86 -2.24
CA PHE A 97 -3.02 -11.16 -0.95
C PHE A 97 -3.41 -12.09 0.20
N MET A 98 -4.52 -12.81 0.07
CA MET A 98 -5.02 -13.70 1.13
C MET A 98 -4.11 -14.91 1.40
N VAL A 99 -3.26 -15.29 0.46
CA VAL A 99 -2.30 -16.40 0.62
C VAL A 99 -0.94 -15.90 1.10
N ALA A 100 -0.49 -14.74 0.62
CA ALA A 100 0.85 -14.22 0.89
C ALA A 100 0.94 -13.48 2.23
N VAL A 101 -0.14 -12.86 2.68
CA VAL A 101 -0.14 -12.04 3.90
C VAL A 101 -0.61 -12.88 5.09
N PRO A 102 0.14 -12.92 6.21
CA PRO A 102 -0.30 -13.57 7.44
C PRO A 102 -1.64 -13.00 7.93
N GLN A 103 -2.48 -13.86 8.50
CA GLN A 103 -3.82 -13.47 8.95
C GLN A 103 -3.77 -12.32 9.97
N GLU A 104 -2.81 -12.32 10.88
CA GLU A 104 -2.61 -11.24 11.86
C GLU A 104 -2.33 -9.89 11.19
N ASP A 105 -1.58 -9.88 10.10
CA ASP A 105 -1.27 -8.67 9.34
C ASP A 105 -2.47 -8.23 8.51
N ILE A 106 -3.29 -9.16 7.99
CA ILE A 106 -4.55 -8.82 7.31
C ILE A 106 -5.49 -8.05 8.25
N VAL A 107 -5.63 -8.51 9.50
CA VAL A 107 -6.45 -7.83 10.52
C VAL A 107 -5.93 -6.42 10.80
N ARG A 108 -4.61 -6.26 10.98
CA ARG A 108 -4.00 -4.94 11.19
C ARG A 108 -4.17 -4.02 9.98
N ILE A 109 -4.01 -4.53 8.76
CA ILE A 109 -4.24 -3.76 7.53
C ILE A 109 -5.70 -3.31 7.43
N TYR A 110 -6.64 -4.19 7.77
CA TYR A 110 -8.07 -3.87 7.85
C TYR A 110 -8.33 -2.71 8.83
N GLU A 111 -7.85 -2.81 10.06
CA GLU A 111 -8.02 -1.78 11.10
C GLU A 111 -7.37 -0.45 10.72
N MET A 112 -6.15 -0.50 10.16
CA MET A 112 -5.41 0.68 9.70
C MET A 112 -6.14 1.37 8.55
N PHE A 113 -6.63 0.63 7.55
CA PHE A 113 -7.38 1.20 6.43
C PHE A 113 -8.73 1.80 6.88
N GLY A 114 -9.44 1.15 7.79
CA GLY A 114 -10.68 1.69 8.36
C GLY A 114 -10.45 2.99 9.13
N SER A 115 -9.38 3.05 9.94
CA SER A 115 -9.00 4.24 10.70
C SER A 115 -8.56 5.39 9.79
N LEU A 116 -7.77 5.08 8.76
CA LEU A 116 -7.36 6.03 7.73
C LEU A 116 -8.58 6.59 6.98
N GLU A 117 -9.52 5.73 6.58
CA GLU A 117 -10.76 6.15 5.91
C GLU A 117 -11.56 7.12 6.78
N ALA A 118 -11.79 6.78 8.05
CA ALA A 118 -12.55 7.61 8.98
C ALA A 118 -11.90 8.99 9.17
N SER A 119 -10.57 9.03 9.28
CA SER A 119 -9.79 10.26 9.42
C SER A 119 -9.86 11.16 8.18
N ILE A 120 -9.69 10.58 6.99
CA ILE A 120 -9.81 11.34 5.73
C ILE A 120 -11.25 11.87 5.57
N ARG A 121 -12.29 11.07 5.87
CA ARG A 121 -13.69 11.53 5.84
C ARG A 121 -13.94 12.71 6.78
N SER A 122 -13.42 12.64 8.00
CA SER A 122 -13.55 13.73 8.99
C SER A 122 -12.89 15.01 8.49
N SER A 123 -11.72 14.90 7.87
CA SER A 123 -10.99 16.04 7.30
C SER A 123 -11.64 16.60 6.03
N LEU A 124 -12.24 15.76 5.17
CA LEU A 124 -13.05 16.22 4.03
C LEU A 124 -14.30 16.99 4.48
N LYS A 125 -15.01 16.51 5.52
CA LYS A 125 -16.18 17.21 6.08
C LYS A 125 -15.83 18.61 6.60
N ARG A 126 -14.61 18.77 7.14
CA ARG A 126 -14.07 20.05 7.64
C ARG A 126 -13.46 20.91 6.54
N ASN A 127 -13.39 20.42 5.31
CA ASN A 127 -12.75 21.08 4.17
C ASN A 127 -11.27 21.45 4.41
N ILE A 128 -10.54 20.60 5.16
CA ILE A 128 -9.12 20.81 5.51
C ILE A 128 -8.17 19.86 4.77
N PHE A 129 -8.71 18.97 3.93
CA PHE A 129 -7.87 18.05 3.17
C PHE A 129 -7.25 18.79 1.96
N PRO A 130 -5.95 18.62 1.68
CA PRO A 130 -5.25 19.44 0.67
C PRO A 130 -5.71 19.22 -0.77
N TYR A 131 -6.53 18.19 -1.03
CA TYR A 131 -7.12 17.89 -2.33
C TYR A 131 -8.44 17.13 -2.18
N ASN A 132 -9.13 16.90 -3.30
CA ASN A 132 -10.34 16.07 -3.31
C ASN A 132 -10.01 14.58 -3.13
N ALA A 133 -9.96 14.12 -1.88
CA ALA A 133 -9.69 12.72 -1.54
C ALA A 133 -10.92 11.79 -1.61
N THR A 134 -12.08 12.28 -2.07
CA THR A 134 -13.31 11.47 -2.19
C THR A 134 -13.09 10.14 -2.95
N PRO A 135 -12.37 10.10 -4.08
CA PRO A 135 -12.12 8.84 -4.79
C PRO A 135 -11.25 7.85 -4.03
N LEU A 136 -10.29 8.35 -3.22
CA LEU A 136 -9.45 7.52 -2.37
C LEU A 136 -10.28 6.89 -1.26
N VAL A 137 -11.06 7.72 -0.55
CA VAL A 137 -11.92 7.28 0.55
C VAL A 137 -12.94 6.24 0.11
N ASN A 138 -13.61 6.45 -1.03
CA ASN A 138 -14.56 5.48 -1.54
C ASN A 138 -13.90 4.14 -1.88
N ARG A 139 -12.63 4.17 -2.31
CA ARG A 139 -11.87 2.95 -2.59
C ARG A 139 -11.42 2.25 -1.32
N LEU A 140 -10.97 2.99 -0.30
CA LEU A 140 -10.67 2.44 1.02
C LEU A 140 -11.91 1.74 1.61
N ALA A 141 -13.07 2.39 1.56
CA ALA A 141 -14.33 1.82 2.05
C ALA A 141 -14.69 0.50 1.35
N ALA A 142 -14.57 0.44 0.03
CA ALA A 142 -14.86 -0.75 -0.74
C ALA A 142 -13.85 -1.91 -0.48
N VAL A 143 -12.57 -1.59 -0.26
CA VAL A 143 -11.57 -2.58 0.16
C VAL A 143 -11.83 -3.06 1.59
N HIS A 144 -12.21 -2.16 2.49
CA HIS A 144 -12.56 -2.47 3.87
C HIS A 144 -13.76 -3.42 3.93
N GLU A 145 -14.82 -3.16 3.15
CA GLU A 145 -15.98 -4.07 3.01
C GLU A 145 -15.57 -5.44 2.46
N LEU A 146 -14.72 -5.48 1.43
CA LEU A 146 -14.22 -6.73 0.86
C LEU A 146 -13.48 -7.58 1.91
N LEU A 147 -12.61 -6.95 2.70
CA LEU A 147 -11.87 -7.62 3.78
C LEU A 147 -12.80 -8.05 4.91
N ASP A 148 -13.75 -7.21 5.31
CA ASP A 148 -14.76 -7.50 6.34
C ASP A 148 -15.51 -8.80 6.03
N THR A 149 -15.97 -8.95 4.78
CA THR A 149 -16.69 -10.16 4.36
C THR A 149 -15.85 -11.43 4.42
N LYS A 150 -14.52 -11.33 4.40
CA LYS A 150 -13.61 -12.49 4.50
C LYS A 150 -13.22 -12.78 5.93
N LEU A 151 -13.01 -11.75 6.74
CA LEU A 151 -12.68 -11.89 8.16
C LEU A 151 -13.88 -12.41 8.97
N ASN A 152 -15.10 -11.95 8.66
CA ASN A 152 -16.33 -12.37 9.36
C ASN A 152 -16.94 -13.68 8.86
N LYS A 153 -16.34 -14.33 7.85
CA LYS A 153 -16.79 -15.64 7.31
C LYS A 153 -15.83 -16.80 7.64
N GLN A 154 -14.83 -16.57 8.49
CA GLN A 154 -13.93 -17.59 9.03
C GLN A 154 -14.37 -17.97 10.45
#